data_AF-A0A6A7LST0-F1
#
_entry.id   AF-A0A6A7LST0-F1
#
_cell.length_a   1.000
_cell.length_b   1.000
_cell.length_c   1.000
_cell.angle_alpha   90.00
_cell.angle_beta   90.00
_cell.angle_gamma   90.00
#
_symmetry.space_group_name_H-M   'P 1'
#
loop_
_entity.id
_entity.type
_entity.pdbx_description
1 polymer ?
#
loop_
_entity_poly.entity_id
_entity_poly.type
_entity_poly.pdbx_seq_one_letter_code
_entity_poly.pdbx_strand_id
1 'polypeptide(L)'
;MLKLRDQARECLRSANHRMVVYGDPLLEVLLEHLLSVPIEVGHVCLKAVQFFFYLHSVFDWLGTVVGSPIIARSPLLLACGIHSSSAPTAHLTADPTVPCKPKYCASEESTMYQGQKVIDVHGHMTTPAKFRGFAMNLMTIRSPRNRFEMSDEELDRALGPHLDALDTRNIDFQLLSPRPVAMFQWESPHIQGQWATVTNDVLAQSTRLHPDRFGAVGQLPQNSKADTSACLDEFDRCVKELGHVGVLINPDPSGERDTPGVDDRYWYPLYEKAQELDAPLLLHPSVSKDPRVRAIPHNYQINNVWEEYLATLLYIATDVFKDFPRLKVVICHGGGALSRHVDSDIRDGHPARREIQERFRDNLFFDTCVYDFDFMRTMVAHKGVDAAVFGTEIGAALRTDVVDLIDRLPDLSTEDKIKIFNTNPLRVYTRVEV
;
A
#
# COMPACT_ATOMS: atom_id res chain seq x y z
N MET A 1 -15.53 -34.37 32.19
CA MET A 1 -15.77 -34.82 30.80
C MET A 1 -17.24 -34.73 30.40
N LEU A 2 -18.18 -35.46 31.03
CA LEU A 2 -19.62 -35.31 30.72
C LEU A 2 -20.15 -33.87 30.93
N LYS A 3 -19.85 -33.23 32.08
CA LYS A 3 -20.25 -31.82 32.34
C LYS A 3 -19.78 -30.81 31.28
N LEU A 4 -18.56 -30.96 30.76
CA LEU A 4 -18.00 -30.09 29.72
C LEU A 4 -18.69 -30.30 28.37
N ARG A 5 -19.06 -31.56 28.07
CA ARG A 5 -19.80 -31.93 26.87
C ARG A 5 -21.22 -31.36 26.88
N ASP A 6 -21.86 -31.35 28.05
CA ASP A 6 -23.20 -30.79 28.22
C ASP A 6 -23.18 -29.25 28.13
N GLN A 7 -22.19 -28.60 28.74
CA GLN A 7 -21.99 -27.14 28.63
C GLN A 7 -21.70 -26.68 27.19
N ALA A 8 -20.88 -27.42 26.43
CA ALA A 8 -20.60 -27.10 25.03
C ALA A 8 -21.86 -27.22 24.15
N ARG A 9 -22.70 -28.23 24.39
CA ARG A 9 -23.97 -28.41 23.68
C ARG A 9 -24.97 -27.31 23.99
N GLU A 10 -25.03 -26.85 25.24
CA GLU A 10 -25.91 -25.75 25.65
C GLU A 10 -25.49 -24.41 25.02
N CYS A 11 -24.18 -24.15 24.94
CA CYS A 11 -23.62 -23.00 24.24
C CYS A 11 -23.94 -22.98 22.74
N LEU A 12 -23.76 -24.11 22.04
CA LEU A 12 -24.07 -24.22 20.61
C LEU A 12 -25.57 -24.07 20.32
N ARG A 13 -26.45 -24.57 21.19
CA ARG A 13 -27.91 -24.36 21.07
C ARG A 13 -28.31 -22.90 21.26
N SER A 14 -27.69 -22.21 22.22
CA SER A 14 -27.92 -20.77 22.44
C SER A 14 -27.46 -19.93 21.25
N ALA A 15 -26.32 -20.28 20.64
CA ALA A 15 -25.82 -19.62 19.44
C ALA A 15 -26.74 -19.83 18.22
N ASN A 16 -27.23 -21.06 18.00
CA ASN A 16 -28.18 -21.36 16.92
C ASN A 16 -29.46 -20.53 17.05
N HIS A 17 -30.04 -20.46 18.26
CA HIS A 17 -31.22 -19.63 18.52
C HIS A 17 -31.00 -18.14 18.23
N ARG A 18 -29.80 -17.60 18.49
CA ARG A 18 -29.47 -16.20 18.19
C ARG A 18 -29.25 -15.97 16.71
N MET A 19 -28.70 -16.93 15.97
CA MET A 19 -28.49 -16.78 14.52
C MET A 19 -29.77 -16.85 13.69
N VAL A 20 -30.73 -17.68 14.08
CA VAL A 20 -32.06 -17.73 13.43
C VAL A 20 -32.76 -16.36 13.45
N VAL A 21 -32.41 -15.50 14.42
CA VAL A 21 -32.92 -14.12 14.52
C VAL A 21 -32.26 -13.17 13.49
N TYR A 22 -31.09 -13.53 12.95
CA TYR A 22 -30.31 -12.69 12.02
C TYR A 22 -30.22 -13.24 10.58
N GLY A 23 -30.75 -14.44 10.30
CA GLY A 23 -31.14 -14.86 8.95
C GLY A 23 -30.02 -15.15 7.94
N ASP A 24 -28.87 -15.68 8.37
CA ASP A 24 -27.79 -16.10 7.45
C ASP A 24 -27.80 -17.63 7.19
N PRO A 25 -28.19 -18.10 5.99
CA PRO A 25 -28.32 -19.52 5.67
C PRO A 25 -26.98 -20.28 5.64
N LEU A 26 -25.86 -19.60 5.39
CA LEU A 26 -24.54 -20.23 5.29
C LEU A 26 -23.99 -20.61 6.67
N LEU A 27 -24.27 -19.79 7.68
CA LEU A 27 -23.88 -20.08 9.05
C LEU A 27 -24.75 -21.16 9.68
N GLU A 28 -26.06 -21.22 9.36
CA GLU A 28 -26.96 -22.27 9.84
C GLU A 28 -26.51 -23.67 9.39
N VAL A 29 -26.16 -23.82 8.11
CA VAL A 29 -25.63 -25.08 7.55
C VAL A 29 -24.32 -25.51 8.23
N LEU A 30 -23.45 -24.55 8.55
CA LEU A 30 -22.17 -24.83 9.22
C LEU A 30 -22.38 -25.31 10.67
N LEU A 31 -23.37 -24.74 11.36
CA LEU A 31 -23.71 -25.09 12.73
C LEU A 31 -24.44 -26.43 12.84
N GLU A 32 -25.34 -26.75 11.91
CA GLU A 32 -25.94 -28.07 11.80
C GLU A 32 -24.87 -29.15 11.56
N HIS A 33 -23.91 -28.86 10.68
CA HIS A 33 -22.79 -29.77 10.43
C HIS A 33 -21.98 -30.02 11.72
N LEU A 34 -21.62 -28.96 12.46
CA LEU A 34 -20.88 -29.07 13.72
C LEU A 34 -21.65 -29.83 14.82
N LEU A 35 -22.98 -29.72 14.85
CA LEU A 35 -23.83 -30.43 15.81
C LEU A 35 -24.02 -31.92 15.47
N SER A 36 -23.84 -32.31 14.21
CA SER A 36 -24.03 -33.69 13.72
C SER A 36 -22.82 -34.61 13.93
N VAL A 37 -21.64 -34.05 14.20
CA VAL A 37 -20.40 -34.85 14.32
C VAL A 37 -20.28 -35.50 15.72
N PRO A 38 -20.07 -36.83 15.82
CA PRO A 38 -19.78 -37.50 17.07
C PRO A 38 -18.46 -37.00 17.68
N ILE A 39 -18.52 -36.56 18.94
CA ILE A 39 -17.36 -35.97 19.64
C ILE A 39 -16.41 -37.07 20.11
N GLU A 40 -15.35 -37.33 19.34
CA GLU A 40 -14.12 -37.98 19.83
C GLU A 40 -13.06 -36.91 20.18
N VAL A 41 -12.40 -37.12 21.33
CA VAL A 41 -11.79 -36.06 22.13
C VAL A 41 -10.35 -35.76 21.69
N GLY A 42 -10.08 -34.50 21.35
CA GLY A 42 -8.71 -33.95 21.27
C GLY A 42 -8.64 -32.65 20.49
N HIS A 43 -9.20 -32.61 19.27
CA HIS A 43 -9.03 -31.49 18.34
C HIS A 43 -10.18 -30.46 18.34
N VAL A 44 -11.31 -30.76 18.97
CA VAL A 44 -12.51 -29.91 18.92
C VAL A 44 -12.51 -28.79 19.95
N CYS A 45 -11.89 -28.96 21.12
CA CYS A 45 -11.82 -27.88 22.12
C CYS A 45 -11.00 -26.68 21.62
N LEU A 46 -9.95 -26.91 20.83
CA LEU A 46 -9.16 -25.84 20.22
C LEU A 46 -9.95 -25.10 19.13
N LYS A 47 -10.70 -25.84 18.30
CA LYS A 47 -11.54 -25.26 17.24
C LYS A 47 -12.76 -24.52 17.79
N ALA A 48 -13.39 -25.01 18.86
CA ALA A 48 -14.51 -24.34 19.51
C ALA A 48 -14.07 -23.03 20.20
N VAL A 49 -12.89 -23.01 20.82
CA VAL A 49 -12.31 -21.79 21.39
C VAL A 49 -11.90 -20.80 20.29
N GLN A 50 -11.26 -21.27 19.21
CA GLN A 50 -10.95 -20.43 18.03
C GLN A 50 -12.21 -19.88 17.36
N PHE A 51 -13.28 -20.66 17.27
CA PHE A 51 -14.57 -20.22 16.73
C PHE A 51 -15.27 -19.24 17.68
N PHE A 52 -15.10 -19.38 18.99
CA PHE A 52 -15.61 -18.43 19.98
C PHE A 52 -14.89 -17.07 19.92
N PHE A 53 -13.57 -17.06 19.74
CA PHE A 53 -12.79 -15.85 19.49
C PHE A 53 -13.15 -15.22 18.13
N TYR A 54 -13.35 -16.05 17.10
CA TYR A 54 -13.79 -15.58 15.78
C TYR A 54 -15.18 -14.93 15.85
N LEU A 55 -16.14 -15.54 16.55
CA LEU A 55 -17.47 -14.95 16.76
C LEU A 55 -17.41 -13.66 17.59
N HIS A 56 -16.58 -13.59 18.64
CA HIS A 56 -16.38 -12.32 19.37
C HIS A 56 -15.81 -11.23 18.47
N SER A 57 -14.81 -11.54 17.64
CA SER A 57 -14.28 -10.57 16.68
C SER A 57 -15.29 -10.15 15.61
N VAL A 58 -16.20 -11.06 15.21
CA VAL A 58 -17.28 -10.75 14.27
C VAL A 58 -18.38 -9.90 14.94
N PHE A 59 -18.70 -10.14 16.21
CA PHE A 59 -19.67 -9.33 16.97
C PHE A 59 -19.13 -7.95 17.35
N ASP A 60 -17.84 -7.83 17.69
CA ASP A 60 -17.18 -6.52 17.87
C ASP A 60 -17.13 -5.75 16.55
N TRP A 61 -16.84 -6.44 15.44
CA TRP A 61 -16.88 -5.85 14.11
C TRP A 61 -18.29 -5.38 13.73
N LEU A 62 -19.32 -6.20 13.96
CA LEU A 62 -20.73 -5.81 13.72
C LEU A 62 -21.19 -4.66 14.65
N GLY A 63 -20.77 -4.64 15.92
CA GLY A 63 -21.05 -3.53 16.84
C GLY A 63 -20.43 -2.21 16.39
N THR A 64 -19.28 -2.27 15.72
CA THR A 64 -18.58 -1.12 15.14
C THR A 64 -19.26 -0.61 13.86
N VAL A 65 -19.94 -1.49 13.12
CA VAL A 65 -20.65 -1.14 11.86
C VAL A 65 -22.05 -0.56 12.11
N VAL A 66 -22.73 -0.94 13.20
CA VAL A 66 -24.14 -0.58 13.45
C VAL A 66 -24.31 0.50 14.55
N GLY A 67 -23.23 0.99 15.17
CA GLY A 67 -23.26 2.19 16.00
C GLY A 67 -24.11 2.10 17.29
N SER A 68 -24.20 0.93 17.92
CA SER A 68 -24.86 0.76 19.23
C SER A 68 -23.91 0.13 20.26
N PRO A 69 -23.72 0.73 21.45
CA PRO A 69 -22.84 0.18 22.47
C PRO A 69 -23.52 -0.98 23.19
N ILE A 70 -23.14 -2.22 22.86
CA ILE A 70 -23.50 -3.39 23.67
C ILE A 70 -22.56 -3.44 24.88
N ILE A 71 -22.95 -2.82 25.99
CA ILE A 71 -22.31 -3.06 27.29
C ILE A 71 -22.73 -4.46 27.76
N ALA A 72 -21.97 -5.48 27.40
CA ALA A 72 -22.14 -6.82 27.95
C ALA A 72 -21.47 -6.91 29.33
N ARG A 73 -22.20 -6.55 30.40
CA ARG A 73 -21.86 -7.02 31.76
C ARG A 73 -22.17 -8.51 31.84
N SER A 74 -21.20 -9.36 31.54
CA SER A 74 -21.32 -10.82 31.72
C SER A 74 -20.94 -11.23 33.15
N PRO A 75 -21.76 -11.99 33.90
CA PRO A 75 -21.49 -12.40 35.29
C PRO A 75 -20.30 -13.37 35.47
N LEU A 76 -19.66 -13.82 34.38
CA LEU A 76 -18.60 -14.84 34.41
C LEU A 76 -17.20 -14.29 34.73
N LEU A 77 -16.94 -12.99 34.53
CA LEU A 77 -15.62 -12.40 34.79
C LEU A 77 -15.31 -12.23 36.30
N LEU A 78 -16.32 -12.23 37.17
CA LEU A 78 -16.14 -12.15 38.63
C LEU A 78 -15.64 -13.46 39.26
N ALA A 79 -15.73 -14.61 38.57
CA ALA A 79 -15.29 -15.89 39.12
C ALA A 79 -13.77 -16.12 39.02
N CYS A 80 -13.03 -15.27 38.28
CA CYS A 80 -11.59 -15.45 38.03
C CYS A 80 -10.67 -14.46 38.74
N GLY A 81 -11.18 -13.54 39.57
CA GLY A 81 -10.36 -12.72 40.48
C GLY A 81 -9.40 -11.70 39.83
N ILE A 82 -9.47 -11.47 38.51
CA ILE A 82 -8.58 -10.53 37.82
C ILE A 82 -9.13 -9.11 38.00
N HIS A 83 -8.49 -8.33 38.88
CA HIS A 83 -8.73 -6.89 38.98
C HIS A 83 -7.87 -6.18 37.92
N SER A 84 -8.50 -5.47 36.97
CA SER A 84 -7.78 -4.57 36.08
C SER A 84 -7.47 -3.26 36.82
N SER A 85 -6.19 -3.03 37.12
CA SER A 85 -5.71 -1.72 37.52
C SER A 85 -5.73 -0.78 36.30
N SER A 86 -6.50 0.29 36.38
CA SER A 86 -6.56 1.34 35.37
C SER A 86 -5.25 2.15 35.36
N ALA A 87 -4.41 1.94 34.35
CA ALA A 87 -3.42 2.92 33.93
C ALA A 87 -4.04 3.75 32.77
N PRO A 88 -3.88 5.07 32.74
CA PRO A 88 -4.50 5.91 31.72
C PRO A 88 -3.75 5.73 30.39
N THR A 89 -4.35 4.99 29.46
CA THR A 89 -3.98 5.07 28.05
C THR A 89 -4.42 6.42 27.53
N ALA A 90 -3.45 7.29 27.22
CA ALA A 90 -3.68 8.46 26.39
C ALA A 90 -4.07 7.98 25.00
N HIS A 91 -5.36 7.69 24.82
CA HIS A 91 -5.95 7.53 23.51
C HIS A 91 -6.01 8.93 22.88
N LEU A 92 -5.22 9.14 21.83
CA LEU A 92 -5.52 10.14 20.82
C LEU A 92 -6.84 9.71 20.17
N THR A 93 -7.96 10.01 20.83
CA THR A 93 -9.27 9.93 20.21
C THR A 93 -9.33 11.06 19.20
N ALA A 94 -9.27 10.71 17.92
CA ALA A 94 -9.64 11.63 16.86
C ALA A 94 -11.01 12.22 17.19
N ASP A 95 -11.10 13.54 17.21
CA ASP A 95 -12.32 14.27 17.51
C ASP A 95 -13.34 14.01 16.37
N PRO A 96 -14.47 13.32 16.64
CA PRO A 96 -15.50 13.06 15.64
C PRO A 96 -16.25 14.33 15.22
N THR A 97 -15.93 15.50 15.79
CA THR A 97 -16.54 16.79 15.46
C THR A 97 -15.74 17.60 14.44
N VAL A 98 -14.61 17.10 13.92
CA VAL A 98 -13.97 17.70 12.74
C VAL A 98 -14.66 17.12 11.50
N PRO A 99 -15.58 17.85 10.84
CA PRO A 99 -16.14 17.36 9.60
C PRO A 99 -15.00 17.35 8.58
N CYS A 100 -14.61 16.17 8.11
CA CYS A 100 -14.03 16.06 6.78
C CYS A 100 -15.12 16.58 5.84
N LYS A 101 -15.01 17.83 5.39
CA LYS A 101 -16.03 18.42 4.54
C LYS A 101 -16.07 17.56 3.27
N PRO A 102 -17.17 16.80 3.01
CA PRO A 102 -17.37 16.27 1.67
C PRO A 102 -17.34 17.47 0.72
N LYS A 103 -16.78 17.28 -0.49
CA LYS A 103 -16.67 18.28 -1.56
C LYS A 103 -17.67 19.42 -1.35
N TYR A 104 -17.10 20.59 -1.04
CA TYR A 104 -17.77 21.87 -0.93
C TYR A 104 -18.97 21.93 -1.89
N CYS A 105 -20.16 22.19 -1.33
CA CYS A 105 -21.39 22.40 -2.08
C CYS A 105 -21.16 23.29 -3.31
N ALA A 106 -21.48 22.76 -4.49
CA ALA A 106 -21.90 23.46 -5.70
C ALA A 106 -21.31 24.87 -5.95
N SER A 107 -20.20 24.93 -6.68
CA SER A 107 -19.92 26.05 -7.60
C SER A 107 -18.90 25.63 -8.66
N GLU A 108 -19.12 26.03 -9.90
CA GLU A 108 -18.36 25.69 -11.12
C GLU A 108 -16.97 26.37 -11.23
N GLU A 109 -16.38 26.84 -10.12
CA GLU A 109 -15.03 27.41 -10.12
C GLU A 109 -14.00 26.33 -9.73
N SER A 110 -12.98 26.18 -10.57
CA SER A 110 -11.91 25.17 -10.50
C SER A 110 -11.47 24.76 -9.08
N THR A 111 -11.62 23.48 -8.74
CA THR A 111 -11.28 22.84 -7.45
C THR A 111 -9.79 22.58 -7.20
N MET A 112 -8.93 23.08 -8.09
CA MET A 112 -7.48 22.86 -8.09
C MET A 112 -6.76 23.66 -6.99
N TYR A 113 -5.72 23.09 -6.38
CA TYR A 113 -4.91 23.77 -5.36
C TYR A 113 -4.19 24.99 -5.97
N GLN A 114 -4.64 26.20 -5.63
CA GLN A 114 -4.13 27.44 -6.21
C GLN A 114 -4.17 27.46 -7.76
N GLY A 115 -5.19 26.82 -8.34
CA GLY A 115 -5.34 26.70 -9.79
C GLY A 115 -4.44 25.65 -10.45
N GLN A 116 -3.73 24.83 -9.67
CA GLN A 116 -2.91 23.70 -10.14
C GLN A 116 -3.49 22.36 -9.68
N LYS A 117 -3.46 21.36 -10.56
CA LYS A 117 -3.90 20.00 -10.21
C LYS A 117 -3.00 19.40 -9.14
N VAL A 118 -3.59 18.77 -8.13
CA VAL A 118 -2.89 17.91 -7.18
C VAL A 118 -2.68 16.53 -7.82
N ILE A 119 -1.42 16.16 -8.04
CA ILE A 119 -1.00 14.94 -8.72
C ILE A 119 -0.37 13.99 -7.71
N ASP A 120 -1.09 12.92 -7.38
CA ASP A 120 -0.62 11.85 -6.50
C ASP A 120 0.19 10.83 -7.30
N VAL A 121 1.50 10.74 -7.06
CA VAL A 121 2.39 9.82 -7.77
C VAL A 121 2.44 8.42 -7.16
N HIS A 122 1.76 8.20 -6.04
CA HIS A 122 1.79 6.95 -5.30
C HIS A 122 0.37 6.54 -4.88
N GLY A 123 -0.44 6.15 -5.85
CA GLY A 123 -1.73 5.50 -5.64
C GLY A 123 -1.65 3.98 -5.87
N HIS A 124 -2.60 3.26 -5.29
CA HIS A 124 -2.76 1.83 -5.55
C HIS A 124 -4.07 1.52 -6.27
N MET A 125 -4.00 0.67 -7.28
CA MET A 125 -5.15 0.27 -8.08
C MET A 125 -6.30 -0.30 -7.24
N THR A 126 -7.52 -0.05 -7.70
CA THR A 126 -8.69 -0.79 -7.24
C THR A 126 -8.54 -2.26 -7.59
N THR A 127 -8.89 -3.15 -6.66
CA THR A 127 -8.83 -4.60 -6.86
C THR A 127 -10.23 -5.22 -6.81
N PRO A 128 -11.00 -5.25 -7.90
CA PRO A 128 -12.35 -5.81 -7.85
C PRO A 128 -12.36 -7.29 -7.44
N ALA A 129 -13.47 -7.80 -6.92
CA ALA A 129 -13.56 -9.17 -6.40
C ALA A 129 -13.15 -10.23 -7.44
N LYS A 130 -13.51 -10.03 -8.71
CA LYS A 130 -13.15 -10.90 -9.84
C LYS A 130 -11.64 -10.90 -10.11
N PHE A 131 -10.98 -9.75 -10.04
CA PHE A 131 -9.51 -9.63 -10.14
C PHE A 131 -8.81 -10.38 -9.01
N ARG A 132 -9.25 -10.18 -7.76
CA ARG A 132 -8.72 -10.92 -6.60
C ARG A 132 -8.98 -12.42 -6.72
N GLY A 133 -10.15 -12.82 -7.21
CA GLY A 133 -10.50 -14.23 -7.45
C GLY A 133 -9.58 -14.88 -8.48
N PHE A 134 -9.26 -14.17 -9.57
CA PHE A 134 -8.28 -14.63 -10.56
C PHE A 134 -6.89 -14.78 -9.95
N ALA A 135 -6.42 -13.80 -9.17
CA ALA A 135 -5.14 -13.86 -8.47
C ALA A 135 -5.04 -15.13 -7.60
N MET A 136 -6.08 -15.41 -6.80
CA MET A 136 -6.14 -16.59 -5.94
C MET A 136 -6.21 -17.90 -6.74
N ASN A 137 -6.93 -17.91 -7.86
CA ASN A 137 -6.97 -19.08 -8.76
C ASN A 137 -5.58 -19.35 -9.36
N LEU A 138 -4.88 -18.32 -9.81
CA LEU A 138 -3.53 -18.42 -10.34
C LEU A 138 -2.56 -19.00 -9.30
N MET A 139 -2.61 -18.52 -8.05
CA MET A 139 -1.79 -19.06 -6.96
C MET A 139 -2.10 -20.52 -6.65
N THR A 140 -3.37 -20.93 -6.78
CA THR A 140 -3.81 -22.30 -6.46
C THR A 140 -3.45 -23.29 -7.56
N ILE A 141 -3.73 -22.93 -8.82
CA ILE A 141 -3.53 -23.81 -9.98
C ILE A 141 -2.06 -23.83 -10.43
N ARG A 142 -1.31 -22.74 -10.18
CA ARG A 142 0.10 -22.57 -10.54
C ARG A 142 0.41 -22.79 -12.03
N SER A 143 -0.56 -22.50 -12.91
CA SER A 143 -0.44 -22.70 -14.36
C SER A 143 -0.96 -21.50 -15.14
N PRO A 144 -0.16 -20.91 -16.06
CA PRO A 144 -0.49 -19.63 -16.65
C PRO A 144 -1.37 -19.73 -17.90
N ARG A 145 -2.48 -20.46 -17.80
CA ARG A 145 -3.34 -20.79 -18.96
C ARG A 145 -4.58 -19.92 -19.08
N ASN A 146 -4.97 -19.23 -18.01
CA ASN A 146 -6.24 -18.51 -17.96
C ASN A 146 -6.05 -17.05 -18.39
N ARG A 147 -6.92 -16.55 -19.25
CA ARG A 147 -7.01 -15.11 -19.51
C ARG A 147 -7.91 -14.48 -18.45
N PHE A 148 -7.53 -13.29 -17.99
CA PHE A 148 -8.41 -12.46 -17.17
C PHE A 148 -9.21 -11.55 -18.09
N GLU A 149 -10.52 -11.52 -17.90
CA GLU A 149 -11.42 -10.64 -18.65
C GLU A 149 -12.39 -9.98 -17.67
N MET A 150 -12.52 -8.66 -17.75
CA MET A 150 -13.47 -7.86 -16.99
C MET A 150 -14.06 -6.83 -17.93
N SER A 151 -15.39 -6.68 -17.94
CA SER A 151 -15.99 -5.65 -18.80
C SER A 151 -15.68 -4.25 -18.28
N ASP A 152 -15.73 -3.27 -19.18
CA ASP A 152 -15.51 -1.87 -18.82
C ASP A 152 -16.54 -1.41 -17.76
N GLU A 153 -17.80 -1.85 -17.85
CA GLU A 153 -18.85 -1.54 -16.87
C GLU A 153 -18.62 -2.21 -15.51
N GLU A 154 -18.05 -3.41 -15.48
CA GLU A 154 -17.70 -4.10 -14.23
C GLU A 154 -16.58 -3.36 -13.49
N LEU A 155 -15.56 -2.91 -14.24
CA LEU A 155 -14.40 -2.19 -13.67
C LEU A 155 -14.76 -0.76 -13.27
N ASP A 156 -15.46 -0.02 -14.12
CA ASP A 156 -15.93 1.36 -13.85
C ASP A 156 -16.74 1.43 -12.55
N ARG A 157 -17.70 0.50 -12.38
CA ARG A 157 -18.47 0.40 -11.12
C ARG A 157 -17.57 0.17 -9.90
N ALA A 158 -16.51 -0.62 -10.05
CA ALA A 158 -15.58 -0.89 -8.96
C ALA A 158 -14.67 0.31 -8.67
N LEU A 159 -14.39 1.17 -9.66
CA LEU A 159 -13.58 2.39 -9.52
C LEU A 159 -14.33 3.53 -8.84
N GLY A 160 -15.66 3.56 -8.88
CA GLY A 160 -16.49 4.62 -8.27
C GLY A 160 -16.06 5.04 -6.85
N PRO A 161 -15.98 4.12 -5.87
CA PRO A 161 -15.53 4.48 -4.52
C PRO A 161 -14.09 5.01 -4.43
N HIS A 162 -13.24 4.67 -5.40
CA HIS A 162 -11.88 5.21 -5.49
C HIS A 162 -11.90 6.65 -5.99
N LEU A 163 -12.70 6.94 -7.02
CA LEU A 163 -12.89 8.32 -7.52
C LEU A 163 -13.48 9.22 -6.42
N ASP A 164 -14.47 8.73 -5.68
CA ASP A 164 -15.02 9.44 -4.51
C ASP A 164 -13.94 9.69 -3.45
N ALA A 165 -13.03 8.73 -3.25
CA ALA A 165 -11.92 8.85 -2.31
C ALA A 165 -10.87 9.88 -2.73
N LEU A 166 -10.63 10.07 -4.04
CA LEU A 166 -9.79 11.16 -4.55
C LEU A 166 -10.47 12.51 -4.37
N ASP A 167 -11.75 12.57 -4.73
CA ASP A 167 -12.58 13.76 -4.64
C ASP A 167 -12.70 14.29 -3.22
N THR A 168 -12.90 13.41 -2.25
CA THR A 168 -13.01 13.76 -0.83
C THR A 168 -11.70 14.18 -0.18
N ARG A 169 -10.55 13.93 -0.84
CA ARG A 169 -9.21 14.28 -0.35
C ARG A 169 -8.50 15.32 -1.22
N ASN A 170 -9.24 16.00 -2.10
CA ASN A 170 -8.71 17.05 -2.98
C ASN A 170 -7.55 16.58 -3.87
N ILE A 171 -7.69 15.38 -4.46
CA ILE A 171 -6.73 14.83 -5.41
C ILE A 171 -7.35 14.84 -6.80
N ASP A 172 -6.73 15.60 -7.71
CA ASP A 172 -7.24 15.79 -9.06
C ASP A 172 -6.84 14.62 -9.98
N PHE A 173 -5.60 14.16 -9.87
CA PHE A 173 -5.04 13.08 -10.69
C PHE A 173 -4.18 12.13 -9.86
N GLN A 174 -4.25 10.83 -10.13
CA GLN A 174 -3.46 9.83 -9.41
C GLN A 174 -2.81 8.81 -10.34
N LEU A 175 -1.53 8.52 -10.09
CA LEU A 175 -0.81 7.42 -10.70
C LEU A 175 -1.10 6.11 -9.96
N LEU A 176 -1.78 5.18 -10.63
CA LEU A 176 -2.13 3.88 -10.10
C LEU A 176 -0.97 2.89 -10.29
N SER A 177 -0.58 2.24 -9.21
CA SER A 177 0.36 1.12 -9.18
C SER A 177 -0.29 -0.12 -8.55
N PRO A 178 0.22 -1.34 -8.77
CA PRO A 178 -0.19 -2.47 -7.93
C PRO A 178 0.23 -2.25 -6.48
N ARG A 179 -0.51 -2.84 -5.53
CA ARG A 179 0.01 -2.95 -4.16
C ARG A 179 1.23 -3.89 -4.17
N PRO A 180 2.37 -3.54 -3.58
CA PRO A 180 3.60 -4.35 -3.66
C PRO A 180 3.43 -5.79 -3.17
N VAL A 181 2.68 -6.00 -2.09
CA VAL A 181 2.37 -7.36 -1.61
C VAL A 181 1.49 -8.15 -2.58
N ALA A 182 0.67 -7.46 -3.38
CA ALA A 182 -0.16 -8.10 -4.39
C ALA A 182 0.60 -8.40 -5.69
N MET A 183 1.88 -8.02 -5.84
CA MET A 183 2.67 -8.28 -7.04
C MET A 183 3.22 -9.71 -7.12
N PHE A 184 3.20 -10.47 -6.02
CA PHE A 184 3.71 -11.86 -5.93
C PHE A 184 5.16 -12.04 -6.40
N GLN A 185 6.04 -11.07 -6.09
CA GLN A 185 7.44 -11.08 -6.49
C GLN A 185 8.29 -12.19 -5.83
N TRP A 186 7.74 -12.91 -4.86
CA TRP A 186 8.34 -14.11 -4.26
C TRP A 186 7.97 -15.42 -4.98
N GLU A 187 7.05 -15.40 -5.93
CA GLU A 187 6.59 -16.60 -6.65
C GLU A 187 7.53 -17.04 -7.78
N SER A 188 7.21 -18.19 -8.40
CA SER A 188 7.97 -18.71 -9.54
C SER A 188 7.83 -17.83 -10.79
N PRO A 189 8.88 -17.68 -11.63
CA PRO A 189 8.88 -16.77 -12.79
C PRO A 189 7.68 -16.89 -13.73
N HIS A 190 7.21 -18.11 -14.00
CA HIS A 190 6.09 -18.33 -14.91
C HIS A 190 4.74 -17.82 -14.36
N ILE A 191 4.61 -17.68 -13.05
CA ILE A 191 3.45 -17.07 -12.39
C ILE A 191 3.56 -15.55 -12.41
N GLN A 192 4.77 -15.05 -12.13
CA GLN A 192 5.05 -13.61 -12.11
C GLN A 192 4.81 -12.98 -13.48
N GLY A 193 5.26 -13.62 -14.55
CA GLY A 193 5.07 -13.12 -15.92
C GLY A 193 3.59 -12.90 -16.25
N GLN A 194 2.77 -13.95 -16.12
CA GLN A 194 1.34 -13.83 -16.40
C GLN A 194 0.63 -12.85 -15.45
N TRP A 195 1.02 -12.84 -14.17
CA TRP A 195 0.40 -11.96 -13.19
C TRP A 195 0.74 -10.49 -13.46
N ALA A 196 1.98 -10.17 -13.84
CA ALA A 196 2.37 -8.84 -14.26
C ALA A 196 1.53 -8.39 -15.48
N THR A 197 1.41 -9.24 -16.51
CA THR A 197 0.59 -8.94 -17.69
C THR A 197 -0.85 -8.62 -17.31
N VAL A 198 -1.50 -9.47 -16.52
CA VAL A 198 -2.90 -9.28 -16.10
C VAL A 198 -3.08 -8.01 -15.27
N THR A 199 -2.17 -7.74 -14.33
CA THR A 199 -2.21 -6.52 -13.51
C THR A 199 -2.08 -5.27 -14.37
N ASN A 200 -1.12 -5.25 -15.30
CA ASN A 200 -0.87 -4.11 -16.18
C ASN A 200 -2.02 -3.87 -17.16
N ASP A 201 -2.67 -4.93 -17.65
CA ASP A 201 -3.86 -4.81 -18.50
C ASP A 201 -5.02 -4.16 -17.75
N VAL A 202 -5.22 -4.49 -16.46
CA VAL A 202 -6.25 -3.85 -15.62
C VAL A 202 -5.90 -2.40 -15.28
N LEU A 203 -4.63 -2.08 -15.06
CA LEU A 203 -4.16 -0.69 -14.91
C LEU A 203 -4.44 0.12 -16.19
N ALA A 204 -4.10 -0.44 -17.36
CA ALA A 204 -4.39 0.18 -18.66
C ALA A 204 -5.89 0.36 -18.90
N GLN A 205 -6.70 -0.61 -18.49
CA GLN A 205 -8.16 -0.50 -18.55
C GLN A 205 -8.67 0.63 -17.64
N SER A 206 -8.15 0.72 -16.41
CA SER A 206 -8.56 1.74 -15.44
C SER A 206 -8.25 3.16 -15.91
N THR A 207 -7.06 3.37 -16.48
CA THR A 207 -6.62 4.66 -17.03
C THR A 207 -7.38 5.03 -18.29
N ARG A 208 -7.72 4.07 -19.15
CA ARG A 208 -8.57 4.32 -20.33
C ARG A 208 -9.99 4.77 -19.96
N LEU A 209 -10.55 4.25 -18.86
CA LEU A 209 -11.90 4.60 -18.41
C LEU A 209 -11.97 6.01 -17.79
N HIS A 210 -10.93 6.45 -17.09
CA HIS A 210 -10.85 7.80 -16.51
C HIS A 210 -9.49 8.46 -16.80
N PRO A 211 -9.20 8.81 -18.06
CA PRO A 211 -7.89 9.33 -18.47
C PRO A 211 -7.59 10.71 -17.89
N ASP A 212 -8.60 11.45 -17.44
CA ASP A 212 -8.49 12.75 -16.77
C ASP A 212 -8.22 12.63 -15.26
N ARG A 213 -8.31 11.41 -14.70
CA ARG A 213 -8.17 11.12 -13.26
C ARG A 213 -7.03 10.16 -12.94
N PHE A 214 -6.66 9.28 -13.88
CA PHE A 214 -5.68 8.22 -13.62
C PHE A 214 -4.56 8.15 -14.66
N GLY A 215 -3.34 7.96 -14.16
CA GLY A 215 -2.20 7.40 -14.90
C GLY A 215 -1.81 6.04 -14.34
N ALA A 216 -0.87 5.33 -14.97
CA ALA A 216 -0.46 3.99 -14.54
C ALA A 216 1.06 3.85 -14.40
N VAL A 217 1.49 3.20 -13.33
CA VAL A 217 2.86 2.75 -13.05
C VAL A 217 2.84 1.22 -13.03
N GLY A 218 3.51 0.61 -14.01
CA GLY A 218 3.41 -0.83 -14.29
C GLY A 218 4.12 -1.75 -13.30
N GLN A 219 3.61 -2.96 -13.15
CA GLN A 219 4.28 -4.09 -12.51
C GLN A 219 5.31 -4.72 -13.44
N LEU A 220 6.49 -5.06 -12.91
CA LEU A 220 7.45 -5.91 -13.60
C LEU A 220 7.50 -7.32 -12.99
N PRO A 221 7.78 -8.37 -13.80
CA PRO A 221 7.94 -9.74 -13.31
C PRO A 221 9.34 -9.93 -12.66
N GLN A 222 9.69 -9.06 -11.71
CA GLN A 222 10.98 -9.10 -11.01
C GLN A 222 11.13 -10.38 -10.19
N ASN A 223 12.31 -10.98 -10.29
CA ASN A 223 12.66 -12.21 -9.61
C ASN A 223 14.06 -12.10 -9.00
N SER A 224 14.25 -12.45 -7.72
CA SER A 224 15.57 -12.36 -7.08
C SER A 224 16.62 -13.32 -7.65
N LYS A 225 16.20 -14.36 -8.39
CA LYS A 225 17.07 -15.44 -8.88
C LYS A 225 17.42 -15.32 -10.37
N ALA A 226 16.92 -14.29 -11.04
CA ALA A 226 17.24 -13.96 -12.42
C ALA A 226 17.71 -12.52 -12.48
N ASP A 227 18.58 -12.17 -13.43
CA ASP A 227 18.91 -10.77 -13.63
C ASP A 227 17.69 -9.96 -14.10
N THR A 228 17.81 -8.64 -14.05
CA THR A 228 16.69 -7.75 -14.37
C THR A 228 16.32 -7.69 -15.85
N SER A 229 17.07 -8.35 -16.75
CA SER A 229 16.75 -8.40 -18.19
C SER A 229 15.42 -9.12 -18.47
N ALA A 230 15.00 -10.03 -17.59
CA ALA A 230 13.72 -10.73 -17.70
C ALA A 230 12.49 -9.79 -17.58
N CYS A 231 12.69 -8.55 -17.12
CA CYS A 231 11.63 -7.56 -16.99
C CYS A 231 11.47 -6.68 -18.24
N LEU A 232 12.42 -6.71 -19.18
CA LEU A 232 12.51 -5.68 -20.24
C LEU A 232 11.36 -5.74 -21.23
N ASP A 233 10.90 -6.94 -21.61
CA ASP A 233 9.79 -7.11 -22.54
C ASP A 233 8.49 -6.52 -21.97
N GLU A 234 8.21 -6.78 -20.69
CA GLU A 234 7.03 -6.23 -20.02
C GLU A 234 7.18 -4.73 -19.73
N PHE A 235 8.40 -4.24 -19.49
CA PHE A 235 8.66 -2.80 -19.37
C PHE A 235 8.36 -2.09 -20.70
N ASP A 236 8.88 -2.60 -21.82
CA ASP A 236 8.60 -2.06 -23.15
C ASP A 236 7.09 -2.08 -23.43
N ARG A 237 6.39 -3.19 -23.13
CA ARG A 237 4.94 -3.30 -23.30
C ARG A 237 4.17 -2.28 -22.46
N CYS A 238 4.51 -2.14 -21.17
CA CYS A 238 3.90 -1.17 -20.25
C CYS A 238 3.93 0.24 -20.86
N VAL A 239 5.09 0.68 -21.33
CA VAL A 239 5.27 2.08 -21.75
C VAL A 239 4.83 2.32 -23.20
N LYS A 240 5.18 1.42 -24.13
CA LYS A 240 4.96 1.61 -25.57
C LYS A 240 3.56 1.19 -26.02
N GLU A 241 2.97 0.19 -25.39
CA GLU A 241 1.67 -0.36 -25.80
C GLU A 241 0.53 0.05 -24.86
N LEU A 242 0.77 0.03 -23.55
CA LEU A 242 -0.26 0.30 -22.53
C LEU A 242 -0.31 1.77 -22.05
N GLY A 243 0.63 2.60 -22.47
CA GLY A 243 0.68 4.01 -22.09
C GLY A 243 1.02 4.25 -20.61
N HIS A 244 1.61 3.28 -19.92
CA HIS A 244 2.10 3.49 -18.56
C HIS A 244 3.20 4.57 -18.53
N VAL A 245 3.20 5.39 -17.49
CA VAL A 245 4.10 6.54 -17.35
C VAL A 245 5.39 6.20 -16.61
N GLY A 246 5.46 5.01 -16.01
CA GLY A 246 6.59 4.50 -15.25
C GLY A 246 6.38 3.03 -14.86
N VAL A 247 7.30 2.48 -14.07
CA VAL A 247 7.20 1.11 -13.53
C VAL A 247 7.61 1.06 -12.06
N LEU A 248 7.00 0.15 -11.31
CA LEU A 248 7.31 -0.11 -9.92
C LEU A 248 8.39 -1.18 -9.82
N ILE A 249 9.45 -0.90 -9.07
CA ILE A 249 10.52 -1.84 -8.75
C ILE A 249 10.56 -2.14 -7.25
N ASN A 250 10.77 -3.40 -6.89
CA ASN A 250 11.04 -3.80 -5.51
C ASN A 250 12.53 -4.14 -5.36
N PRO A 251 13.26 -3.50 -4.43
CA PRO A 251 14.68 -3.79 -4.16
C PRO A 251 14.93 -5.16 -3.51
N ASP A 252 13.90 -5.76 -2.88
CA ASP A 252 13.93 -7.08 -2.25
C ASP A 252 12.69 -7.91 -2.68
N PRO A 253 12.62 -8.36 -3.95
CA PRO A 253 11.46 -9.07 -4.50
C PRO A 253 11.11 -10.37 -3.75
N SER A 254 12.12 -11.06 -3.20
CA SER A 254 11.91 -12.31 -2.45
C SER A 254 11.47 -12.08 -1.00
N GLY A 255 11.77 -10.90 -0.43
CA GLY A 255 11.67 -10.60 0.99
C GLY A 255 12.76 -11.26 1.84
N GLU A 256 13.75 -11.91 1.23
CA GLU A 256 14.82 -12.65 1.90
C GLU A 256 16.14 -11.88 1.97
N ARG A 257 16.20 -10.67 1.39
CA ARG A 257 17.42 -9.84 1.32
C ARG A 257 18.53 -10.54 0.53
N ASP A 258 18.14 -11.29 -0.50
CA ASP A 258 19.01 -12.06 -1.39
C ASP A 258 19.31 -11.33 -2.71
N THR A 259 18.70 -10.17 -2.93
CA THR A 259 18.89 -9.34 -4.12
C THR A 259 20.04 -8.34 -3.89
N PRO A 260 20.94 -8.13 -4.87
CA PRO A 260 22.00 -7.14 -4.76
C PRO A 260 21.47 -5.72 -4.53
N GLY A 261 22.29 -4.88 -3.89
CA GLY A 261 21.98 -3.46 -3.71
C GLY A 261 21.72 -2.74 -5.04
N VAL A 262 20.93 -1.66 -4.99
CA VAL A 262 20.51 -0.88 -6.18
C VAL A 262 21.67 -0.26 -6.97
N ASP A 263 22.89 -0.29 -6.44
CA ASP A 263 24.12 0.13 -7.11
C ASP A 263 24.75 -0.96 -7.99
N ASP A 264 24.39 -2.22 -7.77
CA ASP A 264 24.98 -3.36 -8.47
C ASP A 264 24.58 -3.40 -9.96
N ARG A 265 25.47 -3.93 -10.80
CA ARG A 265 25.24 -4.11 -12.25
C ARG A 265 24.04 -4.99 -12.56
N TYR A 266 23.59 -5.81 -11.61
CA TYR A 266 22.31 -6.51 -11.65
C TYR A 266 21.13 -5.61 -12.09
N TRP A 267 21.12 -4.33 -11.68
CA TRP A 267 20.05 -3.38 -11.97
C TRP A 267 20.20 -2.60 -13.28
N TYR A 268 21.40 -2.61 -13.89
CA TYR A 268 21.72 -1.74 -15.02
C TYR A 268 20.83 -1.96 -16.26
N PRO A 269 20.39 -3.19 -16.60
CA PRO A 269 19.43 -3.39 -17.68
C PRO A 269 18.13 -2.60 -17.50
N LEU A 270 17.59 -2.53 -16.28
CA LEU A 270 16.40 -1.71 -15.99
C LEU A 270 16.70 -0.22 -16.08
N TYR A 271 17.87 0.23 -15.62
CA TYR A 271 18.25 1.63 -15.67
C TYR A 271 18.46 2.13 -17.10
N GLU A 272 19.10 1.31 -17.95
CA GLU A 272 19.24 1.58 -19.36
C GLU A 272 17.87 1.71 -20.04
N LYS A 273 16.97 0.76 -19.78
CA LYS A 273 15.61 0.77 -20.34
C LYS A 273 14.76 1.94 -19.83
N ALA A 274 14.80 2.24 -18.54
CA ALA A 274 14.10 3.39 -17.94
C ALA A 274 14.55 4.71 -18.59
N GLN A 275 15.86 4.86 -18.82
CA GLN A 275 16.43 6.03 -19.47
C GLN A 275 16.15 6.08 -20.98
N GLU A 276 16.08 4.94 -21.68
CA GLU A 276 15.64 4.84 -23.07
C GLU A 276 14.20 5.33 -23.24
N LEU A 277 13.32 4.90 -22.33
CA LEU A 277 11.88 5.15 -22.38
C LEU A 277 11.44 6.48 -21.76
N ASP A 278 12.35 7.18 -21.07
CA ASP A 278 12.03 8.32 -20.18
C ASP A 278 10.92 7.96 -19.18
N ALA A 279 11.04 6.76 -18.59
CA ALA A 279 10.05 6.19 -17.68
C ALA A 279 10.65 6.07 -16.27
N PRO A 280 10.15 6.82 -15.27
CA PRO A 280 10.64 6.75 -13.90
C PRO A 280 10.42 5.39 -13.25
N LEU A 281 11.28 5.09 -12.27
CA LEU A 281 11.17 3.91 -11.41
C LEU A 281 10.56 4.32 -10.07
N LEU A 282 9.40 3.77 -9.73
CA LEU A 282 8.82 3.87 -8.39
C LEU A 282 9.38 2.73 -7.53
N LEU A 283 10.32 3.03 -6.64
CA LEU A 283 10.95 2.05 -5.77
C LEU A 283 10.09 1.82 -4.54
N HIS A 284 9.48 0.64 -4.47
CA HIS A 284 8.60 0.23 -3.38
C HIS A 284 8.88 -1.22 -2.94
N PRO A 285 9.35 -1.43 -1.71
CA PRO A 285 9.54 -2.76 -1.14
C PRO A 285 8.22 -3.47 -0.86
N SER A 286 8.30 -4.78 -0.64
CA SER A 286 7.13 -5.61 -0.32
C SER A 286 7.30 -6.31 1.02
N VAL A 287 6.91 -7.58 1.10
CA VAL A 287 7.01 -8.42 2.30
C VAL A 287 8.45 -8.59 2.78
N SER A 288 8.62 -8.75 4.09
CA SER A 288 9.87 -9.27 4.67
C SER A 288 9.65 -10.67 5.22
N LYS A 289 10.57 -11.58 4.89
CA LYS A 289 10.66 -12.92 5.48
C LYS A 289 11.71 -12.99 6.60
N ASP A 290 12.26 -11.85 7.01
CA ASP A 290 13.23 -11.80 8.09
C ASP A 290 12.59 -12.25 9.42
N PRO A 291 13.09 -13.32 10.07
CA PRO A 291 12.49 -13.86 11.29
C PRO A 291 12.60 -12.90 12.47
N ARG A 292 13.52 -11.92 12.45
CA ARG A 292 13.74 -10.94 13.52
C ARG A 292 12.55 -10.00 13.69
N VAL A 293 11.81 -9.73 12.61
CA VAL A 293 10.66 -8.81 12.63
C VAL A 293 9.32 -9.53 12.79
N ARG A 294 9.29 -10.86 12.96
CA ARG A 294 8.03 -11.65 13.01
C ARG A 294 7.07 -11.23 14.12
N ALA A 295 7.60 -10.65 15.21
CA ALA A 295 6.81 -10.25 16.36
C ALA A 295 6.15 -8.87 16.18
N ILE A 296 6.52 -8.13 15.12
CA ILE A 296 6.03 -6.80 14.82
C ILE A 296 4.82 -6.94 13.88
N PRO A 297 3.61 -6.48 14.28
CA PRO A 297 2.48 -6.41 13.36
C PRO A 297 2.80 -5.49 12.17
N HIS A 298 2.31 -5.84 10.97
CA HIS A 298 2.63 -5.09 9.74
C HIS A 298 4.15 -4.96 9.49
N ASN A 299 4.92 -6.01 9.79
CA ASN A 299 6.37 -6.07 9.60
C ASN A 299 6.88 -5.68 8.20
N TYR A 300 6.04 -5.73 7.17
CA TYR A 300 6.38 -5.19 5.84
C TYR A 300 6.74 -3.70 5.89
N GLN A 301 6.16 -2.92 6.81
CA GLN A 301 6.52 -1.51 7.04
C GLN A 301 7.97 -1.37 7.51
N ILE A 302 8.50 -2.35 8.27
CA ILE A 302 9.91 -2.37 8.65
C ILE A 302 10.80 -2.63 7.42
N ASN A 303 10.33 -3.45 6.48
CA ASN A 303 11.01 -3.68 5.21
C ASN A 303 11.06 -2.42 4.35
N ASN A 304 9.93 -1.71 4.26
CA ASN A 304 9.87 -0.41 3.57
C ASN A 304 10.96 0.52 4.10
N VAL A 305 11.00 0.73 5.43
CA VAL A 305 12.01 1.57 6.07
C VAL A 305 13.43 1.12 5.76
N TRP A 306 13.74 -0.17 5.86
CA TRP A 306 15.08 -0.70 5.65
C TRP A 306 15.56 -0.58 4.21
N GLU A 307 14.75 -1.07 3.27
CA GLU A 307 15.14 -1.14 1.87
C GLU A 307 15.14 0.23 1.20
N GLU A 308 14.19 1.11 1.53
CA GLU A 308 14.14 2.47 0.98
C GLU A 308 15.27 3.34 1.52
N TYR A 309 15.60 3.21 2.81
CA TYR A 309 16.72 3.92 3.39
C TYR A 309 18.05 3.42 2.82
N LEU A 310 18.22 2.10 2.68
CA LEU A 310 19.40 1.53 2.06
C LEU A 310 19.53 1.97 0.59
N ALA A 311 18.46 1.89 -0.19
CA ALA A 311 18.45 2.33 -1.58
C ALA A 311 18.81 3.82 -1.71
N THR A 312 18.25 4.66 -0.82
CA THR A 312 18.61 6.08 -0.73
C THR A 312 20.13 6.24 -0.56
N LEU A 313 20.74 5.55 0.40
CA LEU A 313 22.18 5.65 0.65
C LEU A 313 23.03 5.13 -0.52
N LEU A 314 22.64 4.02 -1.14
CA LEU A 314 23.36 3.41 -2.26
C LEU A 314 23.34 4.31 -3.50
N TYR A 315 22.18 4.84 -3.90
CA TYR A 315 22.10 5.78 -5.02
C TYR A 315 22.96 7.04 -4.80
N ILE A 316 23.02 7.49 -3.56
CA ILE A 316 23.73 8.70 -3.15
C ILE A 316 25.25 8.46 -3.09
N ALA A 317 25.70 7.27 -2.65
CA ALA A 317 27.11 6.95 -2.43
C ALA A 317 27.82 6.38 -3.68
N THR A 318 27.11 6.12 -4.77
CA THR A 318 27.65 5.38 -5.93
C THR A 318 27.51 6.16 -7.24
N ASP A 319 28.05 5.60 -8.32
CA ASP A 319 28.10 6.21 -9.65
C ASP A 319 26.86 5.90 -10.52
N VAL A 320 25.77 5.35 -9.96
CA VAL A 320 24.56 4.99 -10.74
C VAL A 320 24.04 6.16 -11.57
N PHE A 321 23.87 7.34 -10.97
CA PHE A 321 23.38 8.52 -11.70
C PHE A 321 24.46 9.21 -12.55
N LYS A 322 25.73 8.85 -12.40
CA LYS A 322 26.78 9.25 -13.33
C LYS A 322 26.73 8.39 -14.60
N ASP A 323 26.46 7.10 -14.45
CA ASP A 323 26.31 6.15 -15.55
C ASP A 323 24.96 6.35 -16.27
N PHE A 324 23.90 6.70 -15.53
CA PHE A 324 22.55 6.95 -16.03
C PHE A 324 22.04 8.35 -15.64
N PRO A 325 22.56 9.42 -16.26
CA PRO A 325 22.29 10.81 -15.85
C PRO A 325 20.85 11.28 -16.02
N ARG A 326 20.02 10.58 -16.81
CA ARG A 326 18.59 10.89 -16.96
C ARG A 326 17.68 9.91 -16.22
N LEU A 327 18.24 8.94 -15.48
CA LEU A 327 17.44 8.01 -14.68
C LEU A 327 16.72 8.80 -13.58
N LYS A 328 15.41 8.58 -13.44
CA LYS A 328 14.58 9.16 -12.39
C LYS A 328 14.05 8.03 -11.51
N VAL A 329 14.26 8.14 -10.21
CA VAL A 329 13.80 7.19 -9.20
C VAL A 329 12.99 7.94 -8.14
N VAL A 330 11.75 7.51 -7.92
CA VAL A 330 10.93 7.95 -6.79
C VAL A 330 11.00 6.87 -5.73
N ILE A 331 11.49 7.19 -4.54
CA ILE A 331 11.49 6.27 -3.40
C ILE A 331 10.29 6.58 -2.51
N CYS A 332 9.50 5.55 -2.21
CA CYS A 332 8.31 5.68 -1.39
C CYS A 332 8.60 6.06 0.07
N HIS A 333 7.55 6.46 0.79
CA HIS A 333 7.51 6.75 2.23
C HIS A 333 8.62 7.71 2.71
N GLY A 334 8.87 8.76 1.94
CA GLY A 334 9.93 9.73 2.24
C GLY A 334 11.35 9.17 2.18
N GLY A 335 11.56 8.01 1.55
CA GLY A 335 12.85 7.32 1.50
C GLY A 335 13.16 6.45 2.72
N GLY A 336 12.13 5.93 3.39
CA GLY A 336 12.22 5.04 4.55
C GLY A 336 12.60 5.75 5.85
N ALA A 337 13.80 6.33 5.93
CA ALA A 337 14.27 7.05 7.10
C ALA A 337 15.04 8.33 6.76
N LEU A 338 15.14 9.21 7.75
CA LEU A 338 15.95 10.44 7.67
C LEU A 338 17.42 10.13 7.97
N SER A 339 18.35 10.85 7.33
CA SER A 339 19.77 10.68 7.66
C SER A 339 20.06 11.25 9.04
N ARG A 340 20.62 10.40 9.90
CA ARG A 340 21.14 10.77 11.22
C ARG A 340 22.56 11.31 11.19
N HIS A 341 23.25 11.23 10.06
CA HIS A 341 24.64 11.64 9.91
C HIS A 341 24.71 13.16 9.75
N VAL A 342 25.64 13.79 10.46
CA VAL A 342 25.91 15.23 10.34
C VAL A 342 26.91 15.47 9.20
N ASP A 343 26.90 16.67 8.62
CA ASP A 343 27.72 16.97 7.45
C ASP A 343 29.24 16.81 7.69
N SER A 344 29.70 16.70 8.95
CA SER A 344 31.10 16.42 9.30
C SER A 344 31.48 14.94 9.28
N ASP A 345 30.51 14.02 9.36
CA ASP A 345 30.72 12.55 9.30
C ASP A 345 31.00 12.07 7.86
N ILE A 346 31.04 13.02 6.92
CA ILE A 346 31.12 12.87 5.46
C ILE A 346 32.53 12.58 4.92
N ARG A 347 33.53 12.52 5.80
CA ARG A 347 34.95 12.36 5.40
C ARG A 347 35.25 11.07 4.62
N ASP A 348 34.32 10.12 4.55
CA ASP A 348 34.48 8.83 3.88
C ASP A 348 33.50 8.59 2.71
N GLY A 349 33.06 9.65 2.02
CA GLY A 349 32.35 9.50 0.72
C GLY A 349 30.82 9.43 0.79
N HIS A 350 30.20 9.97 1.84
CA HIS A 350 28.75 10.17 1.92
C HIS A 350 28.40 11.63 1.68
N PRO A 351 27.74 12.00 0.58
CA PRO A 351 27.53 13.40 0.24
C PRO A 351 26.63 14.13 1.25
N ALA A 352 26.91 15.41 1.43
CA ALA A 352 26.19 16.28 2.37
C ALA A 352 24.71 16.42 2.03
N ARG A 353 23.88 16.79 3.00
CA ARG A 353 22.44 17.08 2.72
C ARG A 353 22.29 18.03 1.53
N ARG A 354 23.15 19.04 1.47
CA ARG A 354 23.23 19.99 0.36
C ARG A 354 23.67 19.35 -0.95
N GLU A 355 24.68 18.48 -0.92
CA GLU A 355 25.13 17.75 -2.11
C GLU A 355 24.05 16.79 -2.61
N ILE A 356 23.23 16.20 -1.74
CA ILE A 356 22.08 15.38 -2.15
C ILE A 356 21.07 16.25 -2.92
N GLN A 357 20.74 17.42 -2.36
CA GLN A 357 19.81 18.37 -2.95
C GLN A 357 20.33 19.01 -4.26
N GLU A 358 21.64 19.14 -4.44
CA GLU A 358 22.22 19.76 -5.64
C GLU A 358 22.64 18.74 -6.70
N ARG A 359 23.23 17.60 -6.31
CA ARG A 359 23.79 16.59 -7.22
C ARG A 359 22.73 15.64 -7.78
N PHE A 360 21.69 15.32 -7.00
CA PHE A 360 20.69 14.31 -7.37
C PHE A 360 19.29 14.89 -7.60
N ARG A 361 19.15 16.23 -7.63
CA ARG A 361 17.88 16.97 -7.84
C ARG A 361 17.03 16.51 -9.03
N ASP A 362 17.67 15.99 -10.07
CA ASP A 362 17.01 15.61 -11.31
C ASP A 362 16.91 14.07 -11.44
N ASN A 363 17.38 13.32 -10.45
CA ASN A 363 17.43 11.86 -10.47
C ASN A 363 16.67 11.20 -9.32
N LEU A 364 16.75 11.74 -8.09
CA LEU A 364 16.23 11.09 -6.90
C LEU A 364 15.14 11.92 -6.23
N PHE A 365 13.97 11.32 -6.11
CA PHE A 365 12.75 11.93 -5.60
C PHE A 365 12.15 11.09 -4.48
N PHE A 366 11.36 11.71 -3.61
CA PHE A 366 10.74 11.07 -2.45
C PHE A 366 9.29 11.47 -2.36
N ASP A 367 8.41 10.47 -2.21
CA ASP A 367 7.00 10.80 -2.03
C ASP A 367 6.70 11.33 -0.61
N THR A 368 5.54 11.96 -0.46
CA THR A 368 5.04 12.47 0.82
C THR A 368 4.15 11.47 1.54
N CYS A 369 4.32 10.17 1.30
CA CYS A 369 3.50 9.12 1.92
C CYS A 369 3.91 8.87 3.38
N VAL A 370 3.84 9.93 4.19
CA VAL A 370 4.30 10.01 5.57
C VAL A 370 3.20 10.73 6.37
N TYR A 371 2.52 10.01 7.26
CA TYR A 371 1.24 10.48 7.81
C TYR A 371 1.35 11.34 9.07
N ASP A 372 2.57 11.62 9.52
CA ASP A 372 2.85 12.43 10.71
C ASP A 372 3.38 13.82 10.31
N PHE A 373 2.86 14.86 10.97
CA PHE A 373 3.17 16.25 10.64
C PHE A 373 4.66 16.58 10.84
N ASP A 374 5.23 16.18 11.98
CA ASP A 374 6.63 16.49 12.29
C ASP A 374 7.58 15.67 11.42
N PHE A 375 7.23 14.42 11.13
CA PHE A 375 7.97 13.61 10.17
C PHE A 375 7.95 14.25 8.78
N MET A 376 6.78 14.65 8.28
CA MET A 376 6.65 15.27 6.97
C MET A 376 7.45 16.56 6.87
N ARG A 377 7.31 17.45 7.86
CA ARG A 377 8.07 18.70 7.94
C ARG A 377 9.57 18.45 7.90
N THR A 378 10.04 17.48 8.69
CA THR A 378 11.47 17.14 8.77
C THR A 378 11.95 16.46 7.50
N MET A 379 11.13 15.61 6.87
CA MET A 379 11.43 14.96 5.60
C MET A 379 11.63 15.99 4.50
N VAL A 380 10.71 16.94 4.32
CA VAL A 380 10.84 17.99 3.30
C VAL A 380 12.07 18.86 3.56
N ALA A 381 12.32 19.25 4.82
CA ALA A 381 13.51 20.01 5.18
C ALA A 381 14.82 19.23 4.91
N HIS A 382 14.82 17.92 5.12
CA HIS A 382 15.98 17.06 4.91
C HIS A 382 16.24 16.76 3.44
N LYS A 383 15.20 16.37 2.70
CA LYS A 383 15.29 15.93 1.29
C LYS A 383 15.30 17.10 0.32
N GLY A 384 14.74 18.24 0.71
CA GLY A 384 14.57 19.43 -0.11
C GLY A 384 13.24 19.41 -0.86
N VAL A 385 12.62 20.59 -0.97
CA VAL A 385 11.31 20.78 -1.64
C VAL A 385 11.34 20.27 -3.08
N ASP A 386 12.43 20.50 -3.81
CA ASP A 386 12.52 20.09 -5.22
C ASP A 386 12.57 18.55 -5.37
N ALA A 387 13.03 17.80 -4.37
CA ALA A 387 13.04 16.34 -4.42
C ALA A 387 11.73 15.71 -3.92
N ALA A 388 10.84 16.48 -3.29
CA ALA A 388 9.58 15.98 -2.73
C ALA A 388 8.46 15.97 -3.79
N VAL A 389 7.76 14.84 -3.91
CA VAL A 389 6.59 14.67 -4.79
C VAL A 389 5.37 14.21 -3.99
N PHE A 390 4.18 14.69 -4.32
CA PHE A 390 2.98 14.31 -3.59
C PHE A 390 2.63 12.82 -3.78
N GLY A 391 2.43 12.10 -2.68
CA GLY A 391 2.06 10.68 -2.66
C GLY A 391 1.25 10.32 -1.42
N THR A 392 0.33 9.35 -1.53
CA THR A 392 -0.63 9.07 -0.43
C THR A 392 -0.90 7.59 -0.11
N GLU A 393 -0.53 6.65 -0.99
CA GLU A 393 -0.96 5.25 -0.96
C GLU A 393 -2.50 5.05 -0.98
N ILE A 394 -3.27 6.06 -1.38
CA ILE A 394 -4.74 5.95 -1.49
C ILE A 394 -5.09 4.82 -2.46
N GLY A 395 -6.08 4.04 -2.02
CA GLY A 395 -6.31 2.68 -2.47
C GLY A 395 -6.16 1.70 -1.30
N ALA A 396 -5.32 2.02 -0.30
CA ALA A 396 -5.29 1.42 1.04
C ALA A 396 -6.09 2.26 2.06
N ALA A 397 -6.59 1.66 3.13
CA ALA A 397 -7.63 2.21 4.03
C ALA A 397 -7.16 3.33 4.98
N LEU A 398 -6.57 4.41 4.47
CA LEU A 398 -5.97 5.49 5.28
C LEU A 398 -6.89 6.70 5.42
N ARG A 399 -6.95 7.24 6.64
CA ARG A 399 -7.87 8.32 7.06
C ARG A 399 -7.24 9.71 7.07
N THR A 400 -5.92 9.81 6.92
CA THR A 400 -5.19 11.08 7.00
C THR A 400 -5.27 11.83 5.67
N ASP A 401 -5.60 13.11 5.73
CA ASP A 401 -5.55 14.02 4.58
C ASP A 401 -4.12 14.56 4.42
N VAL A 402 -3.39 14.01 3.46
CA VAL A 402 -1.98 14.39 3.19
C VAL A 402 -1.91 15.80 2.57
N VAL A 403 -2.95 16.24 1.85
CA VAL A 403 -3.03 17.61 1.30
C VAL A 403 -3.08 18.62 2.45
N ASP A 404 -3.93 18.39 3.46
CA ASP A 404 -3.99 19.24 4.67
C ASP A 404 -2.65 19.27 5.42
N LEU A 405 -1.98 18.12 5.55
CA LEU A 405 -0.68 18.06 6.23
C LEU A 405 0.37 18.96 5.56
N ILE A 406 0.50 18.88 4.24
CA ILE A 406 1.44 19.71 3.47
C ILE A 406 1.03 21.18 3.51
N ASP A 407 -0.26 21.48 3.38
CA ASP A 407 -0.74 22.86 3.39
C ASP A 407 -0.53 23.55 4.75
N ARG A 408 -0.49 22.78 5.83
CA ARG A 408 -0.22 23.32 7.18
C ARG A 408 1.24 23.49 7.51
N LEU A 409 2.17 23.08 6.64
CA LEU A 409 3.60 23.27 6.88
C LEU A 409 3.94 24.77 6.85
N PRO A 410 4.37 25.36 7.98
CA PRO A 410 4.59 26.81 8.08
C PRO A 410 5.88 27.25 7.37
N ASP A 411 6.80 26.31 7.15
CA ASP A 411 8.12 26.57 6.58
C ASP A 411 8.12 26.56 5.04
N LEU A 412 6.98 26.23 4.41
CA LEU A 412 6.83 26.18 2.95
C LEU A 412 6.03 27.37 2.43
N SER A 413 6.55 28.03 1.40
CA SER A 413 5.79 29.02 0.65
C SER A 413 4.68 28.35 -0.18
N THR A 414 3.73 29.14 -0.68
CA THR A 414 2.72 28.63 -1.63
C THR A 414 3.37 28.02 -2.88
N GLU A 415 4.45 28.60 -3.37
CA GLU A 415 5.20 28.08 -4.52
C GLU A 415 5.85 26.71 -4.20
N ASP A 416 6.42 26.56 -3.01
CA ASP A 416 7.00 25.28 -2.58
C ASP A 416 5.94 24.17 -2.49
N LYS A 417 4.75 24.49 -1.99
CA LYS A 417 3.63 23.53 -1.95
C LYS A 417 3.16 23.15 -3.34
N ILE A 418 3.05 24.12 -4.26
CA ILE A 418 2.73 23.86 -5.68
C ILE A 418 3.77 22.94 -6.31
N LYS A 419 5.06 23.12 -6.00
CA LYS A 419 6.11 22.20 -6.49
C LYS A 419 5.82 20.76 -6.05
N ILE A 420 5.53 20.54 -4.78
CA ILE A 420 5.26 19.19 -4.24
C ILE A 420 4.00 18.59 -4.88
N PHE A 421 2.91 19.36 -4.98
CA PHE A 421 1.63 18.87 -5.49
C PHE A 421 1.58 18.68 -7.01
N ASN A 422 2.38 19.43 -7.78
CA ASN A 422 2.20 19.49 -9.24
C ASN A 422 3.53 19.50 -10.01
N THR A 423 4.35 20.54 -9.85
CA THR A 423 5.50 20.77 -10.74
C THR A 423 6.55 19.66 -10.64
N ASN A 424 6.82 19.14 -9.43
CA ASN A 424 7.75 18.04 -9.25
C ASN A 424 7.18 16.72 -9.80
N PRO A 425 5.93 16.30 -9.50
CA PRO A 425 5.29 15.18 -10.18
C PRO A 425 5.40 15.22 -11.71
N LEU A 426 5.09 16.36 -12.34
CA LEU A 426 5.18 16.51 -13.81
C LEU A 426 6.61 16.51 -14.34
N ARG A 427 7.57 17.02 -13.57
CA ARG A 427 8.99 16.92 -13.90
C ARG A 427 9.49 15.48 -13.88
N VAL A 428 9.01 14.68 -12.94
CA VAL A 428 9.36 13.26 -12.82
C VAL A 428 8.69 12.48 -13.95
N TYR A 429 7.37 12.51 -14.00
CA TYR A 429 6.52 11.76 -14.91
C TYR A 429 6.15 12.61 -16.13
N THR A 430 7.13 12.87 -16.99
CA THR A 430 7.03 13.70 -18.21
C THR A 430 5.98 13.23 -19.22
N ARG A 431 5.48 11.99 -19.07
CA ARG A 431 4.46 11.37 -19.92
C ARG A 431 3.03 11.61 -19.40
N VAL A 432 2.86 12.27 -18.26
CA VAL A 432 1.55 12.63 -17.70
C VAL A 432 1.05 13.90 -18.41
N GLU A 433 -0.10 13.80 -19.08
CA GLU A 433 -0.78 14.91 -19.76
C GLU A 433 -2.02 15.29 -18.95
N VAL A 434 -1.95 16.33 -18.13
CA VAL A 434 -3.02 16.73 -17.19
C VAL A 434 -3.35 18.20 -17.24
#